data_AF-A0ABD6GCL1-F1
#
_entry.id   AF-A0ABD6GCL1-F1
#
_cell.length_a   1.000
_cell.length_b   1.000
_cell.length_c   1.000
_cell.angle_alpha   90.00
_cell.angle_beta   90.00
_cell.angle_gamma   90.00
#
_symmetry.space_group_name_H-M   'P 1'
#
loop_
_entity.id
_entity.type
_entity.pdbx_description
1 polymer ?
#
loop_
_entity_poly.entity_id
_entity_poly.type
_entity_poly.pdbx_seq_one_letter_code
_entity_poly.pdbx_strand_id
1 'polypeptide(L)'
;MSMLRKRYQLGLGKVYMAKSDIENMLEWKKRRGQSGSSFMMAYDLQRLSVLWRSKAEYAAEFADFIPMRLVTIIEVFTREAIRELIEEGSPYLEKAEALSKGARLDFALLAGLQGRKVSIGDLIAHTVSINEPGRIVAYLSALIPDFVQRLKVSHPRWIEEREEWPLDPIISDYDLMMANLSSLFTVRHIVTHELPSEPAFQTSQIDGFLRAAGEFIEAADWVLVETLRDAVPRTQTEINAQAGASLAAHEREMDDIITSIKERGELDVNLFDKAQEAWEFYATKEAELHASLVAGGSMYSSVWSSAKQEETRRRLDTLRWWMERQEGEL
;
A
#
# COMPACT_ATOMS: atom_id res chain seq x y z
N MET A 1 -65.58 -5.26 -10.08
CA MET A 1 -64.18 -5.09 -10.52
C MET A 1 -63.29 -4.93 -9.29
N SER A 2 -62.33 -5.86 -9.13
CA SER A 2 -61.02 -5.73 -8.48
C SER A 2 -60.94 -5.16 -7.05
N MET A 3 -60.78 -5.98 -6.01
CA MET A 3 -59.54 -6.56 -5.48
C MET A 3 -58.66 -5.62 -4.61
N LEU A 4 -58.36 -6.13 -3.40
CA LEU A 4 -57.11 -6.01 -2.64
C LEU A 4 -56.85 -4.72 -1.83
N ARG A 5 -57.33 -4.73 -0.58
CA ARG A 5 -56.62 -4.13 0.56
C ARG A 5 -55.35 -4.95 0.81
N LYS A 6 -54.19 -4.51 0.29
CA LYS A 6 -52.87 -4.98 0.71
C LYS A 6 -52.27 -3.99 1.69
N ARG A 7 -52.14 -4.41 2.95
CA ARG A 7 -51.25 -3.81 3.95
C ARG A 7 -49.84 -3.75 3.36
N TYR A 8 -49.32 -2.56 3.10
CA TYR A 8 -47.88 -2.38 2.99
C TYR A 8 -47.34 -2.03 4.38
N GLN A 9 -46.70 -3.02 5.00
CA GLN A 9 -45.72 -2.77 6.05
C GLN A 9 -44.65 -1.86 5.46
N LEU A 10 -44.49 -0.68 6.06
CA LEU A 10 -43.33 0.17 5.87
C LEU A 10 -42.10 -0.65 6.27
N GLY A 11 -41.33 -1.07 5.28
CA GLY A 11 -39.96 -1.53 5.50
C GLY A 11 -39.20 -0.37 6.13
N LEU A 12 -38.79 -0.57 7.38
CA LEU A 12 -37.77 0.24 8.03
C LEU A 12 -36.57 0.29 7.09
N GLY A 13 -36.38 1.45 6.44
CA GLY A 13 -35.14 1.74 5.74
C GLY A 13 -34.00 1.50 6.72
N LYS A 14 -32.99 0.73 6.30
CA LYS A 14 -31.71 0.68 6.99
C LYS A 14 -31.24 2.13 7.14
N VAL A 15 -31.35 2.66 8.35
CA VAL A 15 -30.63 3.87 8.73
C VAL A 15 -29.16 3.49 8.58
N TYR A 16 -28.51 4.01 7.54
CA TYR A 16 -27.07 3.92 7.41
C TYR A 16 -26.48 4.70 8.59
N MET A 17 -26.20 4.00 9.69
CA MET A 17 -25.38 4.57 10.75
C MET A 17 -24.00 4.85 10.15
N ALA A 18 -23.42 6.00 10.49
CA ALA A 18 -22.03 6.29 10.20
C ALA A 18 -21.18 5.15 10.77
N LYS A 19 -20.39 4.51 9.91
CA LYS A 19 -19.52 3.39 10.31
C LYS A 19 -18.47 3.89 11.29
N SER A 20 -18.11 3.04 12.25
CA SER A 20 -16.96 3.30 13.12
C SER A 20 -15.66 3.33 12.31
N ASP A 21 -14.64 4.03 12.80
CA ASP A 21 -13.35 4.16 12.11
C ASP A 21 -12.70 2.79 11.84
N ILE A 22 -12.91 1.80 12.71
CA ILE A 22 -12.46 0.42 12.46
C ILE A 22 -13.21 -0.28 11.37
N GLU A 23 -14.54 -0.16 11.34
CA GLU A 23 -15.31 -0.79 10.28
C GLU A 23 -14.87 -0.22 8.93
N ASN A 24 -14.53 1.08 8.87
CA ASN A 24 -13.93 1.70 7.71
C ASN A 24 -12.55 1.11 7.38
N MET A 25 -11.67 0.92 8.38
CA MET A 25 -10.34 0.32 8.19
C MET A 25 -10.40 -1.14 7.75
N LEU A 26 -11.24 -1.97 8.38
CA LEU A 26 -11.42 -3.38 8.04
C LEU A 26 -12.05 -3.56 6.66
N GLU A 27 -13.03 -2.75 6.31
CA GLU A 27 -13.58 -2.76 4.96
C GLU A 27 -12.60 -2.25 3.92
N TRP A 28 -11.81 -1.22 4.24
CA TRP A 28 -10.74 -0.74 3.37
C TRP A 28 -9.72 -1.86 3.11
N LYS A 29 -9.26 -2.54 4.17
CA LYS A 29 -8.36 -3.71 4.09
C LYS A 29 -8.96 -4.84 3.26
N LYS A 30 -10.26 -5.09 3.39
CA LYS A 30 -11.00 -6.10 2.60
C LYS A 30 -11.14 -5.72 1.12
N ARG A 31 -11.48 -4.46 0.81
CA ARG A 31 -11.67 -3.96 -0.57
C ARG A 31 -10.36 -3.88 -1.35
N ARG A 32 -9.28 -3.56 -0.65
CA ARG A 32 -7.96 -3.40 -1.22
C ARG A 32 -7.32 -4.72 -1.66
N GLY A 33 -7.76 -5.85 -1.07
CA GLY A 33 -6.94 -7.06 -1.07
C GLY A 33 -5.64 -6.82 -0.31
N GLN A 34 -4.82 -7.86 -0.10
CA GLN A 34 -3.54 -7.71 0.59
C GLN A 34 -2.41 -7.20 -0.32
N SER A 35 -2.70 -6.82 -1.56
CA SER A 35 -1.71 -6.31 -2.51
C SER A 35 -1.43 -4.83 -2.23
N GLY A 36 -0.59 -4.60 -1.23
CA GLY A 36 -0.15 -3.28 -0.81
C GLY A 36 1.21 -2.85 -1.32
N SER A 37 1.59 -3.21 -2.56
CA SER A 37 2.89 -2.77 -3.08
C SER A 37 2.79 -1.37 -3.67
N SER A 38 3.71 -0.50 -3.24
CA SER A 38 4.00 0.80 -3.84
C SER A 38 4.14 0.72 -5.39
N PHE A 39 4.64 -0.41 -5.90
CA PHE A 39 4.75 -0.74 -7.32
C PHE A 39 3.41 -0.67 -8.09
N MET A 40 2.29 -1.07 -7.49
CA MET A 40 0.97 -0.97 -8.16
C MET A 40 0.55 0.49 -8.41
N MET A 41 1.03 1.43 -7.60
CA MET A 41 0.65 2.84 -7.71
C MET A 41 1.42 3.58 -8.80
N ALA A 42 2.71 3.26 -8.98
CA ALA A 42 3.49 3.74 -10.11
C ALA A 42 2.85 3.30 -11.45
N TYR A 43 2.41 2.04 -11.54
CA TYR A 43 1.68 1.52 -12.71
C TYR A 43 0.35 2.25 -12.95
N ASP A 44 -0.45 2.48 -11.90
CA ASP A 44 -1.72 3.20 -12.00
C ASP A 44 -1.53 4.64 -12.50
N LEU A 45 -0.47 5.32 -12.06
CA LEU A 45 -0.12 6.68 -12.50
C LEU A 45 0.38 6.69 -13.96
N GLN A 46 1.22 5.74 -14.35
CA GLN A 46 1.65 5.60 -15.74
C GLN A 46 0.47 5.31 -16.67
N ARG A 47 -0.43 4.39 -16.27
CA ARG A 47 -1.66 4.10 -17.01
C ARG A 47 -2.53 5.35 -17.16
N LEU A 48 -2.71 6.12 -16.08
CA LEU A 48 -3.48 7.37 -16.12
C LEU A 48 -2.84 8.40 -17.07
N SER A 49 -1.52 8.53 -17.04
CA SER A 49 -0.78 9.43 -17.93
C SER A 49 -0.96 9.05 -19.41
N VAL A 50 -0.82 7.75 -19.74
CA VAL A 50 -1.02 7.24 -21.11
C VAL A 50 -2.46 7.44 -21.57
N LEU A 51 -3.45 7.15 -20.71
CA LEU A 51 -4.86 7.34 -21.03
C LEU A 51 -5.19 8.81 -21.27
N TRP A 52 -4.70 9.71 -20.41
CA TRP A 52 -4.89 11.15 -20.58
C TRP A 52 -4.31 11.61 -21.92
N ARG A 53 -3.02 11.33 -22.17
CA ARG A 53 -2.34 11.76 -23.40
C ARG A 53 -2.97 11.21 -24.68
N SER A 54 -3.52 9.99 -24.64
CA SER A 54 -4.18 9.37 -25.80
C SER A 54 -5.63 9.82 -26.03
N LYS A 55 -6.26 10.49 -25.05
CA LYS A 55 -7.69 10.85 -25.09
C LYS A 55 -7.98 12.31 -24.73
N ALA A 56 -6.97 13.15 -24.51
CA ALA A 56 -7.12 14.50 -23.96
C ALA A 56 -8.17 15.35 -24.68
N GLU A 57 -8.21 15.32 -26.02
CA GLU A 57 -9.18 16.09 -26.81
C GLU A 57 -10.63 15.65 -26.58
N TYR A 58 -10.87 14.35 -26.35
CA TYR A 58 -12.20 13.79 -26.10
C TYR A 58 -12.58 13.76 -24.62
N ALA A 59 -11.59 13.86 -23.73
CA ALA A 59 -11.76 13.75 -22.27
C ALA A 59 -11.74 15.10 -21.54
N ALA A 60 -11.70 16.23 -22.28
CA ALA A 60 -11.60 17.57 -21.70
C ALA A 60 -12.74 17.88 -20.71
N GLU A 61 -13.97 17.44 -20.98
CA GLU A 61 -15.12 17.59 -20.07
C GLU A 61 -14.98 16.78 -18.77
N PHE A 62 -14.07 15.80 -18.74
CA PHE A 62 -13.78 14.94 -17.58
C PHE A 62 -12.42 15.26 -16.95
N ALA A 63 -11.80 16.39 -17.32
CA ALA A 63 -10.48 16.78 -16.83
C ALA A 63 -10.42 16.87 -15.29
N ASP A 64 -11.51 17.28 -14.63
CA ASP A 64 -11.60 17.42 -13.17
C ASP A 64 -11.36 16.11 -12.41
N PHE A 65 -11.60 14.96 -13.05
CA PHE A 65 -11.33 13.66 -12.44
C PHE A 65 -9.84 13.35 -12.32
N ILE A 66 -8.99 13.99 -13.13
CA ILE A 66 -7.55 13.74 -13.11
C ILE A 66 -6.92 14.26 -11.81
N PRO A 67 -7.08 15.54 -11.40
CA PRO A 67 -6.61 16.02 -10.09
C PRO A 67 -7.13 15.19 -8.92
N MET A 68 -8.42 14.81 -8.94
CA MET A 68 -9.02 13.98 -7.88
C MET A 68 -8.33 12.62 -7.77
N ARG A 69 -8.10 11.94 -8.91
CA ARG A 69 -7.44 10.63 -8.93
C ARG A 69 -5.97 10.74 -8.52
N LEU A 70 -5.25 11.77 -8.95
CA LEU A 70 -3.84 11.96 -8.59
C LEU A 70 -3.67 12.17 -7.09
N VAL A 71 -4.46 13.06 -6.48
CA VAL A 71 -4.43 13.24 -5.02
C VAL A 71 -4.78 11.95 -4.30
N THR A 72 -5.76 11.18 -4.79
CA THR A 72 -6.10 9.86 -4.21
C THR A 72 -4.90 8.90 -4.28
N ILE A 73 -4.20 8.83 -5.41
CA ILE A 73 -3.01 7.96 -5.55
C ILE A 73 -1.93 8.37 -4.55
N ILE A 74 -1.64 9.68 -4.43
CA ILE A 74 -0.64 10.20 -3.47
C ILE A 74 -1.05 9.91 -2.03
N GLU A 75 -2.33 10.11 -1.69
CA GLU A 75 -2.88 9.81 -0.36
C GLU A 75 -2.69 8.34 0.00
N VAL A 76 -3.09 7.42 -0.88
CA VAL A 76 -2.97 5.98 -0.61
C VAL A 76 -1.49 5.60 -0.54
N PHE A 77 -0.64 6.06 -1.46
CA PHE A 77 0.81 5.82 -1.42
C PHE A 77 1.43 6.24 -0.09
N THR A 78 1.12 7.45 0.37
CA THR A 78 1.68 8.00 1.61
C THR A 78 1.26 7.18 2.82
N ARG A 79 -0.01 6.76 2.89
CA ARG A 79 -0.50 5.90 3.98
C ARG A 79 0.23 4.55 3.99
N GLU A 80 0.52 4.01 2.83
CA GLU A 80 1.28 2.76 2.72
C GLU A 80 2.72 2.89 3.13
N ALA A 81 3.40 3.93 2.66
CA ALA A 81 4.75 4.24 3.09
C ALA A 81 4.86 4.31 4.62
N ILE A 82 3.93 5.03 5.26
CA ILE A 82 3.88 5.15 6.73
C ILE A 82 3.61 3.79 7.38
N ARG A 83 2.64 3.02 6.86
CA ARG A 83 2.31 1.69 7.39
C ARG A 83 3.50 0.75 7.33
N GLU A 84 4.14 0.64 6.16
CA GLU A 84 5.27 -0.27 5.91
C GLU A 84 6.47 0.07 6.80
N LEU A 85 6.81 1.36 6.92
CA LEU A 85 7.87 1.82 7.82
C LEU A 85 7.59 1.42 9.28
N ILE A 86 6.37 1.64 9.77
CA ILE A 86 6.02 1.33 11.16
C ILE A 86 5.96 -0.18 11.40
N GLU A 87 5.51 -0.96 10.41
CA GLU A 87 5.46 -2.42 10.48
C GLU A 87 6.84 -3.08 10.49
N GLU A 88 7.88 -2.41 9.94
CA GLU A 88 9.28 -2.84 10.08
C GLU A 88 9.77 -2.76 11.54
N GLY A 89 9.15 -1.94 12.40
CA GLY A 89 9.44 -1.85 13.84
C GLY A 89 10.41 -0.72 14.21
N SER A 90 11.24 -0.90 15.23
CA SER A 90 12.21 0.13 15.64
C SER A 90 13.26 0.36 14.53
N PRO A 91 13.67 1.62 14.27
CA PRO A 91 13.35 2.84 15.02
C PRO A 91 12.07 3.57 14.56
N TYR A 92 11.39 3.09 13.53
CA TYR A 92 10.25 3.80 12.92
C TYR A 92 9.02 3.80 13.82
N LEU A 93 8.79 2.70 14.55
CA LEU A 93 7.71 2.60 15.53
C LEU A 93 7.84 3.66 16.63
N GLU A 94 9.05 3.90 17.13
CA GLU A 94 9.32 4.92 18.15
C GLU A 94 9.08 6.33 17.60
N LYS A 95 9.51 6.58 16.36
CA LYS A 95 9.29 7.86 15.66
C LYS A 95 7.82 8.12 15.32
N ALA A 96 7.02 7.06 15.17
CA ALA A 96 5.59 7.16 14.85
C ALA A 96 4.77 7.90 15.92
N GLU A 97 5.27 8.01 17.15
CA GLU A 97 4.66 8.82 18.21
C GLU A 97 4.49 10.29 17.77
N ALA A 98 5.41 10.83 16.98
CA ALA A 98 5.29 12.18 16.45
C ALA A 98 4.11 12.35 15.48
N LEU A 99 3.70 11.28 14.80
CA LEU A 99 2.60 11.26 13.84
C LEU A 99 1.24 11.03 14.51
N SER A 100 1.23 10.46 15.72
CA SER A 100 0.01 10.09 16.45
C SER A 100 -0.60 11.23 17.27
N LYS A 101 0.04 12.40 17.35
CA LYS A 101 -0.45 13.57 18.09
C LYS A 101 -1.78 14.08 17.51
N GLY A 102 -2.89 13.61 18.10
CA GLY A 102 -4.25 13.90 17.66
C GLY A 102 -5.08 12.67 17.28
N ALA A 103 -4.50 11.47 17.33
CA ALA A 103 -5.22 10.21 17.13
C ALA A 103 -6.33 10.06 18.17
N ARG A 104 -7.58 9.95 17.73
CA ARG A 104 -8.68 9.55 18.60
C ARG A 104 -8.64 8.04 18.76
N LEU A 105 -8.06 7.58 19.86
CA LEU A 105 -8.12 6.18 20.27
C LEU A 105 -9.50 5.91 20.88
N ASP A 106 -10.42 5.36 20.08
CA ASP A 106 -11.68 4.86 20.61
C ASP A 106 -11.54 3.41 21.13
N PHE A 107 -12.51 2.97 21.94
CA PHE A 107 -12.48 1.63 22.53
C PHE A 107 -12.52 0.53 21.47
N ALA A 108 -13.20 0.79 20.35
CA ALA A 108 -13.21 -0.14 19.25
C ALA A 108 -11.76 -0.35 18.76
N LEU A 109 -10.98 0.74 18.56
CA LEU A 109 -9.62 0.72 18.00
C LEU A 109 -8.69 -0.12 18.85
N LEU A 110 -8.80 0.06 20.17
CA LEU A 110 -8.08 -0.74 21.15
C LEU A 110 -8.47 -2.24 21.08
N ALA A 111 -9.76 -2.55 20.94
CA ALA A 111 -10.23 -3.93 20.81
C ALA A 111 -9.79 -4.57 19.47
N GLY A 112 -9.73 -3.79 18.38
CA GLY A 112 -9.25 -4.22 17.06
C GLY A 112 -7.75 -4.55 17.05
N LEU A 113 -6.95 -3.75 17.77
CA LEU A 113 -5.53 -4.01 18.01
C LEU A 113 -5.31 -5.28 18.86
N GLN A 114 -6.06 -5.42 19.97
CA GLN A 114 -5.97 -6.59 20.83
C GLN A 114 -6.32 -7.90 20.10
N GLY A 115 -7.28 -7.84 19.17
CA GLY A 115 -7.65 -8.97 18.32
C GLY A 115 -6.76 -9.18 17.09
N ARG A 116 -5.64 -8.45 16.95
CA ARG A 116 -4.73 -8.45 15.79
C ARG A 116 -5.42 -8.23 14.42
N LYS A 117 -6.59 -7.58 14.40
CA LYS A 117 -7.33 -7.32 13.13
C LYS A 117 -6.80 -6.09 12.38
N VAL A 118 -6.17 -5.18 13.11
CA VAL A 118 -5.60 -3.91 12.64
C VAL A 118 -4.19 -3.80 13.22
N SER A 119 -3.19 -3.41 12.43
CA SER A 119 -1.82 -3.19 12.91
C SER A 119 -1.64 -1.76 13.49
N ILE A 120 -0.56 -1.51 14.23
CA ILE A 120 -0.21 -0.14 14.66
C ILE A 120 0.07 0.73 13.43
N GLY A 121 0.71 0.18 12.40
CA GLY A 121 0.92 0.84 11.11
C GLY A 121 -0.41 1.26 10.47
N ASP A 122 -1.40 0.37 10.43
CA ASP A 122 -2.75 0.66 9.93
C ASP A 122 -3.37 1.85 10.69
N LEU A 123 -3.30 1.86 12.02
CA LEU A 123 -3.86 2.92 12.87
C LEU A 123 -3.21 4.28 12.59
N ILE A 124 -1.88 4.35 12.61
CA ILE A 124 -1.16 5.62 12.40
C ILE A 124 -1.35 6.12 10.98
N ALA A 125 -1.23 5.23 9.99
CA ALA A 125 -1.45 5.55 8.59
C ALA A 125 -2.88 6.05 8.34
N HIS A 126 -3.89 5.58 9.08
CA HIS A 126 -5.27 6.07 8.94
C HIS A 126 -5.51 7.43 9.62
N THR A 127 -4.76 7.72 10.69
CA THR A 127 -4.94 8.94 11.49
C THR A 127 -4.38 10.20 10.81
N VAL A 128 -3.31 10.06 10.02
CA VAL A 128 -2.65 11.22 9.42
C VAL A 128 -3.56 11.93 8.40
N SER A 129 -3.55 13.26 8.44
CA SER A 129 -4.26 14.10 7.46
C SER A 129 -3.35 14.41 6.28
N ILE A 130 -3.70 13.89 5.11
CA ILE A 130 -2.97 14.07 3.85
C ILE A 130 -3.78 15.02 2.98
N ASN A 131 -3.61 16.32 3.21
CA ASN A 131 -4.36 17.38 2.54
C ASN A 131 -3.48 18.46 1.91
N GLU A 132 -2.17 18.39 2.10
CA GLU A 132 -1.18 19.26 1.45
C GLU A 132 0.17 18.53 1.32
N PRO A 133 0.96 18.81 0.28
CA PRO A 133 2.23 18.10 0.06
C PRO A 133 3.28 18.39 1.14
N GLY A 134 3.27 19.58 1.75
CA GLY A 134 4.19 19.91 2.84
C GLY A 134 4.03 18.99 4.05
N ARG A 135 2.80 18.61 4.39
CA ARG A 135 2.53 17.65 5.48
C ARG A 135 2.99 16.24 5.14
N ILE A 136 2.82 15.81 3.89
CA ILE A 136 3.32 14.50 3.42
C ILE A 136 4.82 14.42 3.64
N VAL A 137 5.55 15.43 3.16
CA VAL A 137 7.01 15.51 3.33
C VAL A 137 7.39 15.54 4.81
N ALA A 138 6.66 16.28 5.64
CA ALA A 138 6.91 16.32 7.08
C ALA A 138 6.71 14.95 7.76
N TYR A 139 5.66 14.20 7.39
CA TYR A 139 5.43 12.85 7.92
C TYR A 139 6.53 11.88 7.53
N LEU A 140 6.92 11.85 6.26
CA LEU A 140 7.99 10.96 5.79
C LEU A 140 9.35 11.36 6.37
N SER A 141 9.63 12.66 6.53
CA SER A 141 10.86 13.15 7.16
C SER A 141 10.94 12.85 8.65
N ALA A 142 9.79 12.73 9.34
CA ALA A 142 9.76 12.33 10.74
C ALA A 142 10.15 10.85 10.92
N LEU A 143 9.84 9.99 9.94
CA LEU A 143 10.18 8.56 9.98
C LEU A 143 11.57 8.29 9.39
N ILE A 144 11.87 8.90 8.24
CA ILE A 144 13.09 8.69 7.45
C ILE A 144 14.03 9.89 7.61
N PRO A 145 15.23 9.71 8.18
CA PRO A 145 16.25 10.75 8.25
C PRO A 145 16.63 11.26 6.85
N ASP A 146 16.86 12.58 6.75
CA ASP A 146 17.31 13.25 5.52
C ASP A 146 16.42 12.98 4.29
N PHE A 147 15.13 12.70 4.52
CA PHE A 147 14.19 12.30 3.48
C PHE A 147 14.20 13.25 2.28
N VAL A 148 14.15 14.57 2.51
CA VAL A 148 14.14 15.58 1.43
C VAL A 148 15.44 15.54 0.61
N GLN A 149 16.58 15.42 1.27
CA GLN A 149 17.88 15.35 0.62
C GLN A 149 17.97 14.08 -0.24
N ARG A 150 17.55 12.93 0.32
CA ARG A 150 17.51 11.64 -0.38
C ARG A 150 16.53 11.67 -1.56
N LEU A 151 15.40 12.36 -1.42
CA LEU A 151 14.45 12.55 -2.51
C LEU A 151 15.08 13.31 -3.69
N LYS A 152 15.82 14.40 -3.42
CA LYS A 152 16.47 15.23 -4.45
C LYS A 152 17.58 14.52 -5.22
N VAL A 153 18.24 13.54 -4.60
CA VAL A 153 19.33 12.77 -5.22
C VAL A 153 18.89 11.39 -5.71
N SER A 154 17.60 11.05 -5.55
CA SER A 154 17.03 9.80 -6.03
C SER A 154 17.17 9.71 -7.55
N HIS A 155 17.44 8.52 -8.06
CA HIS A 155 17.61 8.26 -9.49
C HIS A 155 16.75 7.07 -9.90
N PRO A 156 16.30 6.99 -11.17
CA PRO A 156 15.48 5.88 -11.62
C PRO A 156 16.16 4.56 -11.28
N ARG A 157 15.40 3.64 -10.71
CA ARG A 157 15.89 2.28 -10.49
C ARG A 157 15.97 1.59 -11.86
N TRP A 158 16.84 0.58 -11.98
CA TRP A 158 16.81 -0.40 -13.09
C TRP A 158 17.42 0.00 -14.45
N ILE A 159 18.49 0.78 -14.52
CA ILE A 159 19.25 0.92 -15.79
C ILE A 159 20.75 0.87 -15.55
N GLU A 160 21.26 -0.30 -15.12
CA GLU A 160 22.66 -0.64 -15.32
C GLU A 160 22.86 -1.21 -16.74
N GLU A 161 22.58 -0.37 -17.75
CA GLU A 161 23.14 -0.46 -19.10
C GLU A 161 23.54 0.94 -19.62
N ARG A 162 23.74 1.92 -18.73
CA ARG A 162 24.32 3.23 -19.11
C ARG A 162 25.71 3.38 -18.52
N GLU A 163 26.68 3.66 -19.39
CA GLU A 163 28.11 3.87 -19.04
C GLU A 163 28.35 5.13 -18.19
N GLU A 164 27.37 6.04 -18.08
CA GLU A 164 27.52 7.32 -17.40
C GLU A 164 26.88 7.31 -16.01
N TRP A 165 27.73 7.36 -14.98
CA TRP A 165 27.36 7.55 -13.58
C TRP A 165 27.93 8.87 -13.06
N PRO A 166 27.21 9.67 -12.26
CA PRO A 166 25.87 9.41 -11.73
C PRO A 166 24.74 9.65 -12.75
N LEU A 167 23.65 8.89 -12.61
CA LEU A 167 22.42 9.10 -13.37
C LEU A 167 21.76 10.44 -13.00
N ASP A 168 21.02 11.01 -13.94
CA ASP A 168 20.16 12.15 -13.67
C ASP A 168 19.13 11.80 -12.57
N PRO A 169 18.84 12.75 -11.66
CA PRO A 169 17.85 12.52 -10.61
C PRO A 169 16.44 12.34 -11.20
N ILE A 170 15.61 11.53 -10.54
CA ILE A 170 14.17 11.39 -10.85
C ILE A 170 13.51 12.77 -10.82
N ILE A 171 13.85 13.56 -9.81
CA ILE A 171 13.36 14.93 -9.65
C ILE A 171 14.36 15.89 -10.27
N SER A 172 14.05 16.32 -11.48
CA SER A 172 14.81 17.34 -12.20
C SER A 172 14.77 18.73 -11.55
N ASP A 173 13.62 19.15 -11.00
CA ASP A 173 13.44 20.42 -10.29
C ASP A 173 12.47 20.22 -9.12
N TYR A 174 13.03 20.20 -7.91
CA TYR A 174 12.27 19.94 -6.68
C TYR A 174 11.26 21.04 -6.37
N ASP A 175 11.62 22.30 -6.62
CA ASP A 175 10.75 23.43 -6.27
C ASP A 175 9.57 23.50 -7.24
N LEU A 176 9.81 23.22 -8.53
CA LEU A 176 8.74 23.09 -9.52
C LEU A 176 7.82 21.89 -9.24
N MET A 177 8.38 20.73 -8.87
CA MET A 177 7.60 19.56 -8.46
C MET A 177 6.69 19.91 -7.27
N MET A 178 7.24 20.51 -6.21
CA MET A 178 6.47 20.90 -5.03
C MET A 178 5.41 21.98 -5.32
N ALA A 179 5.71 22.94 -6.19
CA ALA A 179 4.74 23.94 -6.63
C ALA A 179 3.57 23.30 -7.40
N ASN A 180 3.85 22.37 -8.31
CA ASN A 180 2.82 21.63 -9.04
C ASN A 180 1.97 20.73 -8.12
N LEU A 181 2.58 20.06 -7.14
CA LEU A 181 1.84 19.31 -6.12
C LEU A 181 0.94 20.23 -5.28
N SER A 182 1.44 21.39 -4.88
CA SER A 182 0.64 22.35 -4.08
C SER A 182 -0.56 22.87 -4.86
N SER A 183 -0.36 23.17 -6.15
CA SER A 183 -1.43 23.53 -7.07
C SER A 183 -2.42 22.38 -7.27
N LEU A 184 -1.95 21.14 -7.44
CA LEU A 184 -2.78 19.94 -7.56
C LEU A 184 -3.72 19.75 -6.36
N PHE A 185 -3.22 19.87 -5.13
CA PHE A 185 -4.05 19.75 -3.91
C PHE A 185 -5.08 20.88 -3.81
N THR A 186 -4.69 22.11 -4.18
CA THR A 186 -5.60 23.26 -4.23
C THR A 186 -6.72 23.04 -5.25
N VAL A 187 -6.36 22.62 -6.47
CA VAL A 187 -7.33 22.31 -7.53
C VAL A 187 -8.28 21.22 -7.08
N ARG A 188 -7.77 20.11 -6.50
CA ARG A 188 -8.61 19.04 -5.95
C ARG A 188 -9.60 19.59 -4.94
N HIS A 189 -9.18 20.46 -4.02
CA HIS A 189 -10.07 21.06 -3.03
C HIS A 189 -11.22 21.82 -3.71
N ILE A 190 -10.90 22.70 -4.66
CA ILE A 190 -11.89 23.50 -5.40
C ILE A 190 -12.88 22.59 -6.14
N VAL A 191 -12.40 21.65 -6.97
CA VAL A 191 -13.29 20.81 -7.81
C VAL A 191 -14.16 19.85 -6.98
N THR A 192 -13.71 19.45 -5.79
CA THR A 192 -14.47 18.51 -4.94
C THR A 192 -15.38 19.20 -3.92
N HIS A 193 -15.04 20.40 -3.46
CA HIS A 193 -15.69 21.02 -2.31
C HIS A 193 -16.30 22.40 -2.56
N GLU A 194 -15.91 23.10 -3.64
CA GLU A 194 -16.35 24.50 -3.87
C GLU A 194 -17.33 24.67 -5.03
N LEU A 195 -17.45 23.69 -5.94
CA LEU A 195 -18.34 23.75 -7.13
C LEU A 195 -18.24 25.10 -7.87
N PRO A 196 -17.05 25.47 -8.35
CA PRO A 196 -16.80 26.81 -8.89
C PRO A 196 -17.63 27.07 -10.16
N SER A 197 -18.03 28.33 -10.35
CA SER A 197 -18.69 28.77 -11.59
C SER A 197 -17.73 28.94 -12.77
N GLU A 198 -16.42 28.96 -12.50
CA GLU A 198 -15.35 29.08 -13.47
C GLU A 198 -14.42 27.84 -13.40
N PRO A 199 -13.70 27.49 -14.48
CA PRO A 199 -12.77 26.37 -14.45
C PRO A 199 -11.70 26.56 -13.36
N ALA A 200 -11.53 25.57 -12.48
CA ALA A 200 -10.56 25.61 -11.38
C ALA A 200 -9.09 25.57 -11.86
N PHE A 201 -8.86 25.12 -13.09
CA PHE A 201 -7.55 25.01 -13.71
C PHE A 201 -7.67 24.91 -15.24
N GLN A 202 -6.58 25.15 -15.95
CA GLN A 202 -6.47 24.92 -17.39
C GLN A 202 -6.05 23.47 -17.65
N THR A 203 -6.64 22.81 -18.65
CA THR A 203 -6.29 21.41 -19.01
C THR A 203 -4.80 21.21 -19.33
N SER A 204 -4.12 22.27 -19.80
CA SER A 204 -2.66 22.29 -20.01
C SER A 204 -1.84 22.06 -18.73
N GLN A 205 -2.41 22.32 -17.55
CA GLN A 205 -1.76 22.08 -16.26
C GLN A 205 -1.71 20.60 -15.87
N ILE A 206 -2.54 19.75 -16.48
CA ILE A 206 -2.63 18.32 -16.13
C ILE A 206 -1.30 17.60 -16.33
N ASP A 207 -0.55 17.91 -17.40
CA ASP A 207 0.75 17.29 -17.63
C ASP A 207 1.76 17.65 -16.52
N GLY A 208 1.69 18.88 -16.01
CA GLY A 208 2.48 19.31 -14.85
C GLY A 208 2.11 18.53 -13.58
N PHE A 209 0.81 18.32 -13.34
CA PHE A 209 0.34 17.52 -12.20
C PHE A 209 0.74 16.05 -12.31
N LEU A 210 0.56 15.44 -13.49
CA LEU A 210 0.94 14.04 -13.75
C LEU A 210 2.44 13.83 -13.53
N ARG A 211 3.26 14.74 -14.08
CA ARG A 211 4.71 14.69 -13.94
C ARG A 211 5.12 14.83 -12.47
N ALA A 212 4.63 15.85 -11.77
CA ALA A 212 5.02 16.09 -10.38
C ALA A 212 4.58 14.95 -9.44
N ALA A 213 3.39 14.39 -9.64
CA ALA A 213 2.93 13.23 -8.88
C ALA A 213 3.77 11.97 -9.17
N GLY A 214 4.15 11.76 -10.44
CA GLY A 214 5.03 10.66 -10.84
C GLY A 214 6.43 10.79 -10.25
N GLU A 215 7.08 11.94 -10.45
CA GLU A 215 8.42 12.24 -9.90
C GLU A 215 8.43 12.06 -8.37
N PHE A 216 7.41 12.57 -7.67
CA PHE A 216 7.31 12.42 -6.21
C PHE A 216 7.16 10.97 -5.78
N ILE A 217 6.22 10.21 -6.37
CA ILE A 217 5.96 8.81 -5.97
C ILE A 217 7.18 7.95 -6.27
N GLU A 218 7.78 8.09 -7.46
CA GLU A 218 8.94 7.30 -7.86
C GLU A 218 10.16 7.60 -6.98
N ALA A 219 10.42 8.88 -6.70
CA ALA A 219 11.50 9.29 -5.80
C ALA A 219 11.25 8.86 -4.34
N ALA A 220 10.03 9.01 -3.84
CA ALA A 220 9.70 8.64 -2.47
C ALA A 220 9.75 7.12 -2.31
N ASP A 221 9.26 6.38 -3.31
CA ASP A 221 9.41 4.93 -3.38
C ASP A 221 10.90 4.57 -3.37
N TRP A 222 11.73 5.26 -4.18
CA TRP A 222 13.20 5.12 -4.21
C TRP A 222 13.78 5.10 -2.79
N VAL A 223 13.49 6.15 -2.02
CA VAL A 223 13.95 6.34 -0.65
C VAL A 223 13.39 5.29 0.30
N LEU A 224 12.12 4.88 0.15
CA LEU A 224 11.48 3.89 1.01
C LEU A 224 12.18 2.53 0.93
N VAL A 225 12.41 1.99 -0.27
CA VAL A 225 13.08 0.68 -0.38
C VAL A 225 14.54 0.76 0.05
N GLU A 226 15.26 1.85 -0.28
CA GLU A 226 16.61 2.04 0.23
C GLU A 226 16.64 2.01 1.76
N THR A 227 15.65 2.64 2.40
CA THR A 227 15.50 2.69 3.87
C THR A 227 15.14 1.33 4.47
N LEU A 228 14.29 0.54 3.81
CA LEU A 228 13.73 -0.71 4.35
C LEU A 228 14.56 -1.95 4.01
N ARG A 229 15.48 -1.87 3.05
CA ARG A 229 16.19 -3.03 2.53
C ARG A 229 17.72 -2.94 2.63
N ASP A 230 18.26 -1.90 3.26
CA ASP A 230 19.70 -1.58 3.53
C ASP A 230 20.63 -1.52 2.31
N ALA A 231 20.27 -2.17 1.21
CA ALA A 231 20.87 -2.06 -0.10
C ALA A 231 19.72 -2.14 -1.12
N VAL A 232 19.57 -1.09 -1.93
CA VAL A 232 18.79 -1.23 -3.17
C VAL A 232 19.54 -2.25 -4.01
N PRO A 233 18.98 -3.44 -4.29
CA PRO A 233 19.68 -4.40 -5.12
C PRO A 233 19.77 -3.76 -6.52
N ARG A 234 21.01 -3.63 -7.00
CA ARG A 234 21.37 -2.79 -8.13
C ARG A 234 20.97 -3.41 -9.47
N THR A 235 20.72 -4.74 -9.47
CA THR A 235 20.29 -5.49 -10.64
C THR A 235 19.01 -6.29 -10.38
N GLN A 236 18.27 -6.59 -11.46
CA GLN A 236 17.13 -7.51 -11.40
C GLN A 236 17.50 -8.90 -10.89
N THR A 237 18.74 -9.33 -11.14
CA THR A 237 19.28 -10.57 -10.59
C THR A 237 19.37 -10.50 -9.07
N GLU A 238 19.86 -9.40 -8.52
CA GLU A 238 19.95 -9.20 -7.06
C GLU A 238 18.57 -9.04 -6.42
N ILE A 239 17.59 -8.43 -7.11
CA ILE A 239 16.20 -8.34 -6.63
C ILE A 239 15.53 -9.71 -6.63
N ASN A 240 15.70 -10.49 -7.70
CA ASN A 240 15.22 -11.88 -7.75
C ASN A 240 15.90 -12.73 -6.66
N ALA A 241 17.20 -12.52 -6.42
CA ALA A 241 17.95 -13.21 -5.37
C ALA A 241 17.51 -12.78 -3.97
N GLN A 242 17.27 -11.49 -3.72
CA GLN A 242 16.84 -10.97 -2.42
C GLN A 242 15.39 -11.37 -2.12
N ALA A 243 14.48 -11.27 -3.10
CA ALA A 243 13.10 -11.75 -2.94
C ALA A 243 13.09 -13.25 -2.65
N GLY A 244 13.93 -14.02 -3.34
CA GLY A 244 14.14 -15.43 -3.06
C GLY A 244 14.72 -15.70 -1.66
N ALA A 245 15.73 -14.93 -1.24
CA ALA A 245 16.36 -15.08 0.08
C ALA A 245 15.41 -14.70 1.23
N SER A 246 14.61 -13.64 1.05
CA SER A 246 13.58 -13.20 2.00
C SER A 246 12.48 -14.26 2.14
N LEU A 247 11.99 -14.79 1.02
CA LEU A 247 11.06 -15.92 1.03
C LEU A 247 11.65 -17.12 1.78
N ALA A 248 12.88 -17.51 1.45
CA ALA A 248 13.57 -18.62 2.10
C ALA A 248 13.81 -18.40 3.60
N ALA A 249 13.93 -17.16 4.07
CA ALA A 249 13.99 -16.85 5.50
C ALA A 249 12.64 -17.07 6.19
N HIS A 250 11.54 -16.62 5.58
CA HIS A 250 10.18 -16.83 6.12
C HIS A 250 9.77 -18.31 6.07
N GLU A 251 10.16 -19.05 5.02
CA GLU A 251 9.90 -20.48 4.91
C GLU A 251 10.67 -21.25 6.00
N ARG A 252 11.92 -20.88 6.29
CA ARG A 252 12.66 -21.46 7.42
C ARG A 252 11.99 -21.19 8.77
N GLU A 253 11.57 -19.95 9.02
CA GLU A 253 10.81 -19.63 10.25
C GLU A 253 9.53 -20.48 10.35
N MET A 254 8.84 -20.69 9.23
CA MET A 254 7.63 -21.49 9.16
C MET A 254 7.91 -22.97 9.50
N ASP A 255 8.98 -23.53 8.96
CA ASP A 255 9.40 -24.91 9.24
C ASP A 255 9.79 -25.11 10.71
N ASP A 256 10.45 -24.12 11.32
CA ASP A 256 10.82 -24.15 12.74
C ASP A 256 9.56 -24.15 13.64
N ILE A 257 8.56 -23.31 13.31
CA ILE A 257 7.28 -23.27 14.03
C ILE A 257 6.50 -24.56 13.83
N ILE A 258 6.44 -25.10 12.60
CA ILE A 258 5.78 -26.38 12.30
C ILE A 258 6.40 -27.51 13.13
N THR A 259 7.72 -27.58 13.18
CA THR A 259 8.45 -28.57 13.98
C THR A 259 8.07 -28.45 15.45
N SER A 260 8.10 -27.23 15.99
CA SER A 260 7.72 -26.94 17.38
C SER A 260 6.28 -27.36 17.70
N ILE A 261 5.33 -27.11 16.79
CA ILE A 261 3.92 -27.52 16.94
C ILE A 261 3.80 -29.05 16.98
N LYS A 262 4.50 -29.76 16.09
CA LYS A 262 4.46 -31.23 16.03
C LYS A 262 5.04 -31.87 17.28
N GLU A 263 6.14 -31.32 17.80
CA GLU A 263 6.82 -31.83 19.00
C GLU A 263 5.96 -31.75 20.28
N ARG A 264 5.03 -30.79 20.34
CA ARG A 264 4.06 -30.70 21.46
C ARG A 264 3.13 -31.91 21.53
N GLY A 265 2.87 -32.60 20.41
CA GLY A 265 2.04 -33.81 20.37
C GLY A 265 0.55 -33.58 20.61
N GLU A 266 0.07 -32.34 20.54
CA GLU A 266 -1.31 -31.94 20.86
C GLU A 266 -2.29 -32.01 19.68
N LEU A 267 -1.85 -32.52 18.52
CA LEU A 267 -2.66 -32.60 17.31
C LEU A 267 -2.40 -33.88 16.50
N ASP A 268 -3.31 -34.19 15.59
CA ASP A 268 -3.11 -35.24 14.60
C ASP A 268 -2.13 -34.76 13.52
N VAL A 269 -0.89 -35.23 13.63
CA VAL A 269 0.22 -34.85 12.74
C VAL A 269 -0.10 -35.15 11.27
N ASN A 270 -0.83 -36.24 10.97
CA ASN A 270 -1.16 -36.60 9.59
C ASN A 270 -2.16 -35.60 8.97
N LEU A 271 -3.14 -35.14 9.75
CA LEU A 271 -4.09 -34.13 9.29
C LEU A 271 -3.43 -32.77 9.14
N PHE A 272 -2.52 -32.43 10.05
CA PHE A 272 -1.76 -31.19 9.99
C PHE A 272 -0.84 -31.15 8.76
N ASP A 273 -0.14 -32.23 8.46
CA ASP A 273 0.73 -32.34 7.29
C ASP A 273 -0.05 -32.21 5.99
N LYS A 274 -1.20 -32.89 5.86
CA LYS A 274 -2.08 -32.74 4.68
C LYS A 274 -2.60 -31.31 4.53
N ALA A 275 -2.92 -30.64 5.63
CA ALA A 275 -3.35 -29.24 5.59
C ALA A 275 -2.21 -28.31 5.16
N GLN A 276 -0.97 -28.58 5.60
CA GLN A 276 0.22 -27.82 5.21
C GLN A 276 0.54 -28.03 3.72
N GLU A 277 0.53 -29.27 3.23
CA GLU A 277 0.74 -29.60 1.81
C GLU A 277 -0.29 -28.91 0.91
N ALA A 278 -1.58 -28.95 1.29
CA ALA A 278 -2.64 -28.30 0.54
C ALA A 278 -2.47 -26.77 0.50
N TRP A 279 -2.06 -26.17 1.62
CA TRP A 279 -1.74 -24.75 1.68
C TRP A 279 -0.53 -24.41 0.79
N GLU A 280 0.53 -25.21 0.81
CA GLU A 280 1.73 -24.96 0.03
C GLU A 280 1.40 -24.97 -1.48
N PHE A 281 0.61 -25.95 -1.91
CA PHE A 281 0.10 -26.03 -3.28
C PHE A 281 -0.71 -24.78 -3.66
N TYR A 282 -1.65 -24.37 -2.82
CA TYR A 282 -2.43 -23.14 -3.03
C TYR A 282 -1.51 -21.92 -3.16
N ALA A 283 -0.61 -21.70 -2.20
CA ALA A 283 0.26 -20.54 -2.16
C ALA A 283 1.19 -20.48 -3.40
N THR A 284 1.65 -21.63 -3.90
CA THR A 284 2.40 -21.71 -5.15
C THR A 284 1.56 -21.30 -6.36
N LYS A 285 0.31 -21.77 -6.45
CA LYS A 285 -0.60 -21.41 -7.55
C LYS A 285 -1.03 -19.95 -7.51
N GLU A 286 -1.20 -19.39 -6.32
CA GLU A 286 -1.47 -17.96 -6.15
C GLU A 286 -0.26 -17.13 -6.62
N ALA A 287 0.96 -17.50 -6.22
CA ALA A 287 2.17 -16.83 -6.67
C ALA A 287 2.37 -16.91 -8.20
N GLU A 288 2.10 -18.07 -8.81
CA GLU A 288 2.08 -18.24 -10.27
C GLU A 288 1.05 -17.32 -10.95
N LEU A 289 -0.16 -17.22 -10.40
CA LEU A 289 -1.22 -16.35 -10.93
C LEU A 289 -0.79 -14.88 -10.89
N HIS A 290 -0.22 -14.41 -9.78
CA HIS A 290 0.30 -13.05 -9.67
C HIS A 290 1.46 -12.79 -10.64
N ALA A 291 2.41 -13.72 -10.73
CA ALA A 291 3.55 -13.60 -11.63
C ALA A 291 3.17 -13.69 -13.12
N SER A 292 2.02 -14.30 -13.44
CA SER A 292 1.51 -14.40 -14.83
C SER A 292 1.26 -13.03 -15.47
N LEU A 293 0.98 -12.00 -14.67
CA LEU A 293 0.79 -10.62 -15.13
C LEU A 293 2.05 -10.00 -15.74
N VAL A 294 3.22 -10.58 -15.45
CA VAL A 294 4.54 -10.18 -15.97
C VAL A 294 5.25 -11.35 -16.67
N ALA A 295 4.48 -12.32 -17.18
CA ALA A 295 5.00 -13.51 -17.83
C ALA A 295 5.95 -13.18 -18.99
N GLY A 296 7.12 -13.84 -19.02
CA GLY A 296 8.16 -13.62 -20.02
C GLY A 296 9.06 -12.41 -19.76
N GLY A 297 8.80 -11.63 -18.71
CA GLY A 297 9.64 -10.52 -18.26
C GLY A 297 10.65 -10.92 -17.17
N SER A 298 11.71 -10.14 -17.03
CA SER A 298 12.77 -10.34 -16.03
C SER A 298 12.31 -10.16 -14.57
N MET A 299 11.12 -9.55 -14.37
CA MET A 299 10.47 -9.36 -13.07
C MET A 299 9.70 -10.59 -12.56
N TYR A 300 9.48 -11.60 -13.40
CA TYR A 300 8.65 -12.76 -13.04
C TYR A 300 9.03 -13.38 -11.69
N SER A 301 10.31 -13.66 -11.48
CA SER A 301 10.81 -14.30 -10.27
C SER A 301 10.59 -13.44 -9.02
N SER A 302 10.86 -12.13 -9.10
CA SER A 302 10.60 -11.22 -7.98
C SER A 302 9.11 -11.12 -7.61
N VAL A 303 8.22 -11.08 -8.61
CA VAL A 303 6.76 -11.04 -8.39
C VAL A 303 6.28 -12.35 -7.78
N TRP A 304 6.77 -13.48 -8.29
CA TRP A 304 6.46 -14.79 -7.74
C TRP A 304 6.90 -14.91 -6.28
N SER A 305 8.17 -14.58 -5.98
CA SER A 305 8.72 -14.68 -4.62
C SER A 305 8.00 -13.76 -3.64
N SER A 306 7.67 -12.54 -4.06
CA SER A 306 6.94 -11.58 -3.22
C SER A 306 5.51 -12.06 -2.92
N ALA A 307 4.81 -12.59 -3.92
CA ALA A 307 3.46 -13.13 -3.74
C ALA A 307 3.47 -14.37 -2.83
N LYS A 308 4.44 -15.27 -3.01
CA LYS A 308 4.62 -16.44 -2.15
C LYS A 308 4.98 -16.06 -0.71
N GLN A 309 5.81 -15.04 -0.52
CA GLN A 309 6.18 -14.53 0.79
C GLN A 309 4.96 -14.00 1.55
N GLU A 310 4.04 -13.32 0.87
CA GLU A 310 2.81 -12.83 1.47
C GLU A 310 1.92 -13.97 1.98
N GLU A 311 1.73 -15.03 1.18
CA GLU A 311 1.00 -16.21 1.64
C GLU A 311 1.72 -16.91 2.82
N THR A 312 3.05 -16.91 2.81
CA THR A 312 3.88 -17.48 3.89
C THR A 312 3.68 -16.71 5.20
N ARG A 313 3.61 -15.37 5.16
CA ARG A 313 3.30 -14.54 6.33
C ARG A 313 1.92 -14.84 6.91
N ARG A 314 0.88 -14.99 6.08
CA ARG A 314 -0.46 -15.39 6.55
C ARG A 314 -0.44 -16.74 7.24
N ARG A 315 0.33 -17.67 6.69
CA ARG A 315 0.45 -19.00 7.25
C ARG A 315 1.17 -18.97 8.59
N LEU A 316 2.25 -18.20 8.70
CA LEU A 316 2.96 -17.94 9.95
C LEU A 316 2.02 -17.40 11.04
N ASP A 317 1.13 -16.47 10.72
CA ASP A 317 0.14 -15.98 11.70
C ASP A 317 -0.81 -17.09 12.17
N THR A 318 -1.24 -17.96 11.26
CA THR A 318 -2.08 -19.12 11.61
C THR A 318 -1.30 -20.12 12.49
N LEU A 319 -0.03 -20.36 12.17
CA LEU A 319 0.82 -21.30 12.89
C LEU A 319 1.21 -20.78 14.28
N ARG A 320 1.47 -19.47 14.41
CA ARG A 320 1.70 -18.82 15.70
C ARG A 320 0.49 -18.98 16.62
N TRP A 321 -0.74 -18.91 16.09
CA TRP A 321 -1.93 -19.24 16.89
C TRP A 321 -1.90 -20.67 17.42
N TRP A 322 -1.56 -21.66 16.57
CA TRP A 322 -1.41 -23.06 17.02
C TRP A 322 -0.32 -23.22 18.09
N MET A 323 0.77 -22.44 17.98
CA MET A 323 1.88 -22.44 18.94
C MET A 323 1.51 -21.76 20.27
N GLU A 324 0.71 -20.69 20.24
CA GLU A 324 0.33 -19.91 21.44
C GLU A 324 -0.88 -20.50 22.19
N ARG A 325 -1.63 -21.43 21.58
CA ARG A 325 -2.83 -22.03 22.16
C ARG A 325 -2.53 -22.80 23.46
N GLN A 326 -3.36 -22.59 24.49
CA GLN A 326 -3.30 -23.33 25.75
C GLN A 326 -4.12 -24.63 25.71
N GLU A 327 -3.72 -25.64 26.49
CA GLU A 327 -4.51 -26.87 26.68
C GLU A 327 -5.94 -26.53 27.12
N GLY A 328 -6.94 -26.88 26.31
CA GLY A 328 -8.36 -26.70 26.62
C GLY A 328 -9.10 -25.57 25.91
N GLU A 329 -8.48 -24.84 24.98
CA GLU A 329 -9.12 -23.74 24.23
C GLU A 329 -9.95 -24.18 22.99
N LEU A 330 -10.48 -25.41 22.98
CA LEU A 330 -11.42 -25.90 21.95
C LEU A 330 -12.82 -26.12 22.50
#